data_AF-A0A4Y6QYY0-F1
#
_entry.id   AF-A0A4Y6QYY0-F1
#
_cell.length_a   1.000
_cell.length_b   1.000
_cell.length_c   1.000
_cell.angle_alpha   90.00
_cell.angle_beta   90.00
_cell.angle_gamma   90.00
#
_symmetry.space_group_name_H-M   'P 1'
#
loop_
_entity.id
_entity.type
_entity.pdbx_description
1 polymer ?
#
loop_
_entity_poly.entity_id
_entity_poly.type
_entity_poly.pdbx_seq_one_letter_code
_entity_poly.pdbx_strand_id
1 'polypeptide(L)'
;MALKDWANGVLGGTPLDATRLNDRDTKLEQALFQLARNPEALFAGAVTYDGNGAATSAVIEWPDGVTGNYSGTASVSFPGSVSAYTVTRAGSPTVTFTQPAVTRDATTGNVTNRPPITVT
;
A
#
# COMPACT_ATOMS: atom_id res chain seq x y z
N MET A 1 -5.19 4.69 13.44
CA MET A 1 -5.58 6.10 13.65
C MET A 1 -6.55 6.19 14.83
N ALA A 2 -6.82 7.39 15.37
CA ALA A 2 -7.82 7.57 16.43
C ALA A 2 -9.24 7.42 15.87
N LEU A 3 -10.17 6.90 16.66
CA LEU A 3 -11.59 6.85 16.31
C LEU A 3 -12.08 8.26 16.00
N LYS A 4 -12.83 8.41 14.91
CA LYS A 4 -13.48 9.69 14.60
C LYS A 4 -14.75 9.78 15.43
N ASP A 5 -15.11 10.99 15.84
CA ASP A 5 -16.41 11.27 16.47
C ASP A 5 -17.42 11.55 15.37
N TRP A 6 -18.22 10.54 15.01
CA TRP A 6 -19.30 10.69 14.03
C TRP A 6 -20.57 11.02 14.81
N ALA A 7 -21.34 12.00 14.35
CA ALA A 7 -22.67 12.24 14.91
C ALA A 7 -23.58 11.05 14.54
N ASN A 8 -24.20 10.42 15.55
CA ASN A 8 -25.22 9.42 15.30
C ASN A 8 -26.41 10.06 14.59
N GLY A 9 -26.92 9.41 13.55
CA GLY A 9 -28.00 9.96 12.73
C GLY A 9 -28.74 8.89 11.94
N VAL A 10 -29.61 9.33 11.03
CA VAL A 10 -30.38 8.44 10.15
C VAL A 10 -30.26 8.94 8.71
N LEU A 11 -29.75 8.09 7.81
CA LEU A 11 -29.83 8.33 6.36
C LEU A 11 -30.88 7.37 5.78
N GLY A 12 -31.98 7.91 5.26
CA GLY A 12 -33.00 7.11 4.57
C GLY A 12 -33.57 5.94 5.40
N GLY A 13 -33.68 6.09 6.73
CA GLY A 13 -34.16 5.04 7.64
C GLY A 13 -33.09 4.08 8.15
N THR A 14 -31.84 4.19 7.70
CA THR A 14 -30.71 3.40 8.24
C THR A 14 -30.00 4.17 9.35
N PRO A 15 -29.88 3.63 10.57
CA PRO A 15 -29.08 4.23 11.63
C PRO A 15 -27.60 4.29 11.22
N LEU A 16 -27.05 5.49 11.22
CA LEU A 16 -25.62 5.73 11.21
C LEU A 16 -25.13 5.68 12.66
N ASP A 17 -24.65 4.53 13.07
CA ASP A 17 -23.95 4.34 14.35
C ASP A 17 -22.46 4.62 14.14
N ALA A 18 -21.92 5.59 14.87
CA ALA A 18 -20.50 5.95 14.86
C ALA A 18 -19.59 4.73 15.05
N THR A 19 -20.02 3.75 15.85
CA THR A 19 -19.26 2.50 16.08
C THR A 19 -19.11 1.72 14.79
N ARG A 20 -20.21 1.49 14.06
CA ARG A 20 -20.19 0.74 12.79
C ARG A 20 -19.39 1.45 11.71
N LEU A 21 -19.39 2.78 11.74
CA LEU A 21 -18.65 3.59 10.77
C LEU A 21 -17.15 3.54 11.05
N ASN A 22 -16.74 3.67 12.31
CA ASN A 22 -15.35 3.48 12.72
C ASN A 22 -14.84 2.04 12.45
N ASP A 23 -15.68 1.02 12.63
CA ASP A 23 -15.34 -0.36 12.28
C ASP A 23 -15.11 -0.54 10.78
N ARG A 24 -15.90 0.13 9.94
CA ARG A 24 -15.74 0.11 8.48
C ARG A 24 -14.46 0.82 8.05
N ASP A 25 -14.17 1.98 8.63
CA ASP A 25 -12.91 2.71 8.38
C ASP A 25 -11.71 1.84 8.75
N THR A 26 -11.75 1.20 9.93
CA THR A 26 -10.68 0.30 10.38
C THR A 26 -10.47 -0.89 9.43
N LYS A 27 -11.56 -1.52 8.97
CA LYS A 27 -11.48 -2.63 8.00
C LYS A 27 -10.95 -2.19 6.65
N LEU A 28 -11.33 -1.00 6.18
CA LEU A 28 -10.82 -0.42 4.94
C LEU A 28 -9.31 -0.14 5.05
N GLU A 29 -8.87 0.48 6.13
CA GLU A 29 -7.43 0.73 6.40
C GLU A 29 -6.64 -0.58 6.38
N GLN A 30 -7.14 -1.63 7.05
CA GLN A 30 -6.50 -2.94 7.04
C GLN A 30 -6.44 -3.55 5.63
N ALA A 31 -7.52 -3.46 4.85
CA ALA A 31 -7.54 -3.98 3.48
C ALA A 31 -6.53 -3.25 2.57
N LEU A 32 -6.50 -1.92 2.64
CA LEU A 32 -5.53 -1.11 1.88
C LEU A 32 -4.09 -1.46 2.27
N PHE A 33 -3.83 -1.62 3.57
CA PHE A 33 -2.52 -2.01 4.07
C PHE A 33 -2.09 -3.40 3.60
N GLN A 34 -3.00 -4.37 3.54
CA GLN A 34 -2.70 -5.71 3.01
C GLN A 34 -2.36 -5.68 1.52
N LEU A 35 -3.10 -4.90 0.72
CA LEU A 35 -2.80 -4.74 -0.70
C LEU A 35 -1.46 -4.03 -0.92
N ALA A 36 -1.16 -2.99 -0.12
CA ALA A 36 0.11 -2.29 -0.17
C ALA A 36 1.33 -3.19 0.13
N ARG A 37 1.16 -4.32 0.85
CA ARG A 37 2.25 -5.29 1.08
C ARG A 37 2.68 -6.05 -0.17
N ASN A 38 1.79 -6.15 -1.17
CA ASN A 38 2.05 -6.79 -2.45
C ASN A 38 1.58 -5.89 -3.61
N PRO A 39 2.30 -4.79 -3.89
CA PRO A 39 1.83 -3.75 -4.80
C PRO A 39 1.73 -4.21 -6.26
N GLU A 40 2.41 -5.29 -6.65
CA GLU A 40 2.35 -5.83 -8.01
C GLU A 40 0.92 -6.28 -8.39
N ALA A 41 0.12 -6.70 -7.40
CA ALA A 41 -1.28 -7.03 -7.61
C ALA A 41 -2.16 -5.81 -7.95
N LEU A 42 -1.63 -4.60 -7.74
CA LEU A 42 -2.31 -3.34 -8.06
C LEU A 42 -1.80 -2.73 -9.37
N PHE A 43 -0.78 -3.28 -10.01
CA PHE A 43 -0.19 -2.69 -11.22
C PHE A 43 -1.22 -2.63 -12.35
N ALA A 44 -1.32 -1.45 -12.96
CA ALA A 44 -2.22 -1.17 -14.05
C ALA A 44 -1.45 -0.52 -15.20
N GLY A 45 -1.66 -1.02 -16.42
CA GLY A 45 -0.99 -0.50 -17.62
C GLY A 45 0.50 -0.83 -17.68
N ALA A 46 1.31 0.14 -18.09
CA ALA A 46 2.75 -0.05 -18.29
C ALA A 46 3.52 -0.05 -16.96
N VAL A 47 4.44 -1.00 -16.83
CA VAL A 47 5.36 -1.13 -15.70
C VAL A 47 6.78 -0.87 -16.20
N THR A 48 7.51 0.00 -15.52
CA THR A 48 8.91 0.27 -15.81
C THR A 48 9.78 -0.65 -14.98
N TYR A 49 10.64 -1.40 -15.64
CA TYR A 49 11.64 -2.26 -15.02
C TYR A 49 13.04 -1.65 -15.22
N ASP A 50 13.95 -1.89 -14.27
CA ASP A 50 15.37 -1.62 -14.49
C ASP A 50 15.99 -2.64 -15.47
N GLY A 51 17.26 -2.46 -15.81
CA GLY A 51 17.98 -3.39 -16.70
C GLY A 51 18.15 -4.81 -16.16
N ASN A 52 17.82 -5.03 -14.88
CA ASN A 52 17.90 -6.32 -14.21
C ASN A 52 16.51 -6.95 -13.99
N GLY A 53 15.43 -6.31 -14.43
CA GLY A 53 14.07 -6.81 -14.30
C GLY A 53 13.37 -6.47 -12.97
N ALA A 54 13.90 -5.55 -12.17
CA ALA A 54 13.22 -5.07 -10.96
C ALA A 54 12.21 -3.96 -11.32
N ALA A 55 10.96 -4.06 -10.87
CA ALA A 55 9.97 -3.01 -11.08
C ALA A 55 10.36 -1.73 -10.31
N THR A 56 10.52 -0.61 -11.02
CA THR A 56 10.94 0.67 -10.45
C THR A 56 9.83 1.71 -10.45
N SER A 57 8.88 1.62 -11.38
CA SER A 57 7.66 2.44 -11.34
C SER A 57 6.49 1.77 -12.05
N ALA A 58 5.29 2.03 -11.57
CA ALA A 58 4.04 1.62 -12.22
C ALA A 58 2.91 2.57 -11.82
N VAL A 59 1.92 2.70 -12.71
CA VAL A 59 0.59 3.14 -12.29
C VAL A 59 -0.07 2.00 -11.54
N ILE A 60 -0.84 2.32 -10.51
CA ILE A 60 -1.62 1.33 -9.78
C ILE A 60 -3.10 1.71 -9.76
N GLU A 61 -3.95 0.69 -9.69
CA GLU A 61 -5.40 0.84 -9.51
C GLU A 61 -5.84 0.08 -8.28
N TRP A 62 -6.49 0.79 -7.36
CA TRP A 62 -7.05 0.22 -6.14
C TRP A 62 -8.43 -0.39 -6.43
N PRO A 63 -8.91 -1.37 -5.63
CA PRO A 63 -10.20 -2.02 -5.87
C PRO A 63 -11.43 -1.10 -5.86
N ASP A 64 -11.28 0.11 -5.34
CA ASP A 64 -12.30 1.17 -5.34
C ASP A 64 -12.22 2.07 -6.60
N GLY A 65 -11.36 1.73 -7.56
CA GLY A 65 -11.14 2.47 -8.81
C GLY A 65 -10.24 3.70 -8.65
N VAL A 66 -9.75 3.99 -7.44
CA VAL A 66 -8.82 5.10 -7.23
C VAL A 66 -7.46 4.71 -7.81
N THR A 67 -6.88 5.58 -8.62
CA THR A 67 -5.55 5.36 -9.19
C THR A 67 -4.45 5.84 -8.25
N GLY A 68 -3.22 5.43 -8.55
CA GLY A 68 -2.06 5.79 -7.77
C GLY A 68 -0.76 5.49 -8.50
N ASN A 69 0.30 5.47 -7.73
CA ASN A 69 1.65 5.29 -8.24
C ASN A 69 2.47 4.41 -7.29
N TYR A 70 3.18 3.47 -7.90
CA TYR A 70 4.21 2.66 -7.27
C TYR A 70 5.59 3.20 -7.65
N SER A 71 6.49 3.25 -6.67
CA SER A 71 7.92 3.54 -6.89
C SER A 71 8.76 2.54 -6.12
N GLY A 72 9.58 1.77 -6.83
CA GLY A 72 10.41 0.70 -6.31
C GLY A 72 11.89 1.07 -6.35
N THR A 73 12.62 0.68 -5.32
CA THR A 73 14.10 0.74 -5.27
C THR A 73 14.65 -0.64 -5.52
N ALA A 74 15.31 -0.84 -6.67
CA ALA A 74 15.94 -2.10 -7.02
C ALA A 74 17.06 -2.48 -6.03
N SER A 75 17.26 -3.78 -5.83
CA SER A 75 18.36 -4.31 -5.05
C SER A 75 19.65 -4.28 -5.87
N VAL A 76 20.69 -3.67 -5.31
CA VAL A 76 22.03 -3.67 -5.92
C VAL A 76 22.72 -5.03 -5.83
N SER A 77 22.38 -5.83 -4.82
CA SER A 77 23.03 -7.13 -4.56
C SER A 77 22.27 -8.31 -5.19
N PHE A 78 20.98 -8.14 -5.47
CA PHE A 78 20.12 -9.18 -6.02
C PHE A 78 19.35 -8.64 -7.24
N PRO A 79 19.94 -8.73 -8.44
CA PRO A 79 19.30 -8.32 -9.69
C PRO A 79 17.87 -8.86 -9.82
N GLY A 80 16.94 -8.00 -10.25
CA GLY A 80 15.52 -8.34 -10.40
C GLY A 80 14.70 -8.23 -9.10
N SER A 81 15.33 -8.02 -7.94
CA SER A 81 14.62 -7.83 -6.68
C SER A 81 14.41 -6.35 -6.35
N VAL A 82 13.31 -6.05 -5.64
CA VAL A 82 13.07 -4.74 -5.01
C VAL A 82 13.48 -4.80 -3.53
N SER A 83 14.16 -3.77 -3.05
CA SER A 83 14.61 -3.63 -1.66
C SER A 83 13.72 -2.73 -0.83
N ALA A 84 13.14 -1.69 -1.42
CA ALA A 84 12.24 -0.75 -0.77
C ALA A 84 11.20 -0.26 -1.79
N TYR A 85 10.04 0.23 -1.32
CA TYR A 85 9.08 0.85 -2.23
C TYR A 85 8.13 1.80 -1.52
N THR A 86 7.48 2.66 -2.32
CA THR A 86 6.33 3.45 -1.91
C THR A 86 5.13 3.16 -2.81
N VAL A 87 3.94 3.11 -2.20
CA VAL A 87 2.65 2.93 -2.88
C VAL A 87 1.77 4.11 -2.48
N THR A 88 1.44 4.96 -3.45
CA THR A 88 0.60 6.15 -3.20
C THR A 88 -0.79 5.91 -3.76
N ARG A 89 -1.83 6.09 -2.94
CA ARG A 89 -3.23 6.18 -3.36
C ARG A 89 -3.62 7.64 -3.48
N ALA A 90 -3.88 8.13 -4.69
CA ALA A 90 -4.16 9.54 -4.97
C ALA A 90 -5.63 9.94 -4.68
N GLY A 91 -6.26 9.32 -3.69
CA GLY A 91 -7.61 9.65 -3.26
C GLY A 91 -7.68 10.91 -2.40
N SER A 92 -8.85 11.16 -1.82
CA SER A 92 -9.05 12.17 -0.77
C SER A 92 -9.46 11.47 0.54
N PRO A 93 -8.58 11.37 1.56
CA PRO A 93 -7.20 11.86 1.58
C PRO A 93 -6.25 11.03 0.69
N THR A 94 -5.14 11.65 0.31
CA THR A 94 -4.01 10.93 -0.30
C THR A 94 -3.31 10.14 0.80
N VAL A 95 -3.00 8.88 0.52
CA VAL A 95 -2.37 7.97 1.47
C VAL A 95 -1.15 7.33 0.82
N THR A 96 -0.01 7.37 1.50
CA THR A 96 1.24 6.77 1.02
C THR A 96 1.69 5.68 1.98
N PHE A 97 1.88 4.47 1.45
CA PHE A 97 2.46 3.33 2.16
C PHE A 97 3.93 3.23 1.78
N THR A 98 4.82 3.19 2.77
CA THR A 98 6.26 3.04 2.54
C THR A 98 6.74 1.74 3.16
N GLN A 99 7.29 0.85 2.34
CA GLN A 99 8.09 -0.28 2.80
C GLN A 99 9.55 0.17 2.88
N PRO A 100 10.13 0.33 4.08
CA PRO A 100 11.54 0.64 4.22
C PRO A 100 12.40 -0.51 3.68
N ALA A 101 13.68 -0.21 3.44
CA ALA A 101 14.63 -1.17 2.89
C ALA A 101 14.67 -2.47 3.69
N VAL A 102 14.45 -3.59 2.99
CA VAL A 102 14.59 -4.93 3.57
C VAL A 102 16.06 -5.31 3.66
N THR A 103 16.41 -6.09 4.68
CA THR A 103 17.70 -6.77 4.77
C THR A 103 17.55 -8.16 4.15
N ARG A 104 18.51 -8.55 3.31
CA ARG A 104 18.57 -9.86 2.68
C ARG A 104 19.79 -10.62 3.17
N ASP A 105 19.65 -11.94 3.23
CA ASP A 105 20.80 -12.84 3.36
C ASP A 105 21.69 -12.68 2.12
N ALA A 106 23.00 -12.49 2.35
CA ALA A 106 23.94 -12.14 1.29
C ALA A 106 24.20 -13.28 0.29
N THR A 107 23.86 -14.52 0.64
CA THR A 107 24.12 -15.70 -0.20
C THR A 107 22.88 -16.11 -0.98
N THR A 108 21.73 -16.16 -0.31
CA THR A 108 20.47 -16.68 -0.87
C THR A 108 19.56 -15.59 -1.42
N GLY A 109 19.76 -14.33 -1.02
CA GLY A 109 18.88 -13.21 -1.39
C GLY A 109 17.54 -13.20 -0.66
N ASN A 110 17.30 -14.15 0.23
CA ASN A 110 16.09 -14.22 1.04
C ASN A 110 16.02 -13.02 1.99
N VAL A 111 14.82 -12.45 2.15
CA VAL A 111 14.60 -11.37 3.12
C VAL A 111 14.72 -11.94 4.53
N THR A 112 15.69 -11.44 5.31
CA THR A 112 15.91 -11.81 6.71
C THR A 112 15.32 -10.80 7.68
N ASN A 113 15.16 -9.54 7.26
CA ASN A 113 14.46 -8.52 8.02
C ASN A 113 13.63 -7.65 7.08
N ARG A 114 12.34 -7.49 7.41
CA ARG A 114 11.42 -6.59 6.72
C ARG A 114 10.86 -5.60 7.73
N PRO A 115 11.33 -4.34 7.72
CA PRO A 115 10.77 -3.32 8.60
C PRO A 115 9.26 -3.14 8.39
N PRO A 116 8.49 -2.77 9.42
CA PRO A 116 7.08 -2.47 9.28
C PRO A 116 6.84 -1.38 8.22
N ILE A 117 5.78 -1.54 7.45
CA ILE A 117 5.31 -0.48 6.53
C ILE A 117 4.81 0.69 7.36
N THR A 118 5.20 1.91 6.96
CA THR A 118 4.68 3.17 7.51
C THR A 118 3.62 3.75 6.58
N VAL A 119 2.67 4.49 7.16
CA VAL A 119 1.57 5.14 6.43
C VAL A 119 1.61 6.63 6.73
N THR A 120 1.55 7.46 5.69
CA THR A 120 1.51 8.94 5.78
C THR A 120 0.42 9.51 4.88
#